data_AF-A0A939DU05-F1
#
_entry.id   AF-A0A939DU05-F1
#
_cell.length_a   1.000
_cell.length_b   1.000
_cell.length_c   1.000
_cell.angle_alpha   90.00
_cell.angle_beta   90.00
_cell.angle_gamma   90.00
#
_symmetry.space_group_name_H-M   'P 1'
#
loop_
_entity.id
_entity.type
_entity.pdbx_description
1 polymer ?
#
loop_
_entity_poly.entity_id
_entity_poly.type
_entity_poly.pdbx_seq_one_letter_code
_entity_poly.pdbx_strand_id
1 'polypeptide(L)'
;MSANTYRGHWWLPGLPAHVAPGQLVVDQSGRCTLELVGSLDLRAAAALEHPDDSEAKAIRQERVHSILGQVRGQPITLLNCFAGNADGVSHRGRSRLDISVQGALVGAHVEHDEPAFRSAIVEIENLTAWLGVDDQVHRRSDDNGETVALTRLEDLKAEIDGWTITTRRTVQPFSSHLEHAKASVSSHIACYLVLRPPEPRPAHDFHSVILELMDLLTLASGRPCGQIKLTLIHRDNQVLPERHGSNVEFETRVDP
;
A
#
# COMPACT_ATOMS: atom_id res chain seq x y z
N MET A 1 -9.86 16.65 1.90
CA MET A 1 -10.15 15.20 1.80
C MET A 1 -10.27 14.64 3.21
N SER A 2 -11.21 13.73 3.50
CA SER A 2 -11.56 13.25 4.85
C SER A 2 -10.73 12.03 5.28
N ALA A 3 -10.47 11.87 6.58
CA ALA A 3 -9.90 10.64 7.13
C ALA A 3 -10.83 9.44 6.89
N ASN A 4 -10.26 8.25 6.65
CA ASN A 4 -11.03 7.02 6.48
C ASN A 4 -11.27 6.37 7.85
N THR A 5 -12.51 6.01 8.15
CA THR A 5 -12.88 5.37 9.42
C THR A 5 -13.53 4.02 9.18
N TYR A 6 -12.97 2.98 9.79
CA TYR A 6 -13.43 1.60 9.69
C TYR A 6 -13.96 1.14 11.05
N ARG A 7 -15.29 1.13 11.20
CA ARG A 7 -15.96 0.72 12.45
C ARG A 7 -16.25 -0.77 12.43
N GLY A 8 -15.80 -1.49 13.45
CA GLY A 8 -15.91 -2.93 13.49
C GLY A 8 -15.59 -3.54 14.83
N HIS A 9 -15.31 -4.84 14.77
CA HIS A 9 -14.97 -5.68 15.90
C HIS A 9 -13.53 -6.13 15.77
N TRP A 10 -12.79 -6.16 16.88
CA TRP A 10 -11.35 -6.40 16.90
C TRP A 10 -10.99 -7.41 17.99
N TRP A 11 -10.03 -8.28 17.73
CA TRP A 11 -9.57 -9.31 18.67
C TRP A 11 -8.13 -9.70 18.40
N LEU A 12 -7.51 -10.36 19.37
CA LEU A 12 -6.15 -10.89 19.25
C LEU A 12 -6.17 -12.26 18.55
N PRO A 13 -5.15 -12.59 17.74
CA PRO A 13 -4.97 -13.94 17.23
C PRO A 13 -5.04 -15.00 18.35
N GLY A 14 -5.68 -16.13 18.10
CA GLY A 14 -5.87 -17.19 19.09
C GLY A 14 -6.96 -16.94 20.15
N LEU A 15 -7.50 -15.72 20.26
CA LEU A 15 -8.56 -15.36 21.22
C LEU A 15 -9.83 -14.80 20.52
N PRO A 16 -10.45 -15.54 19.57
CA PRO A 16 -11.58 -15.04 18.79
C PRO A 16 -12.85 -14.77 19.62
N ALA A 17 -12.94 -15.29 20.84
CA ALA A 17 -14.04 -15.00 21.76
C ALA A 17 -13.90 -13.65 22.48
N HIS A 18 -12.69 -13.07 22.50
CA HIS A 18 -12.37 -11.82 23.19
C HIS A 18 -12.46 -10.64 22.23
N VAL A 19 -13.69 -10.32 21.83
CA VAL A 19 -13.98 -9.29 20.84
C VAL A 19 -14.21 -7.94 21.51
N ALA A 20 -13.50 -6.91 21.06
CA ALA A 20 -13.69 -5.52 21.44
C ALA A 20 -14.28 -4.71 20.27
N PRO A 21 -15.40 -4.00 20.45
CA PRO A 21 -15.88 -3.04 19.46
C PRO A 21 -14.94 -1.83 19.38
N GLY A 22 -14.76 -1.28 18.19
CA GLY A 22 -13.91 -0.12 18.00
C GLY A 22 -13.88 0.42 16.58
N GLN A 23 -13.02 1.40 16.35
CA GLN A 23 -12.83 1.98 15.03
C GLN A 23 -11.35 2.18 14.70
N LEU A 24 -10.96 1.78 13.50
CA LEU A 24 -9.66 2.12 12.92
C LEU A 24 -9.81 3.44 12.17
N VAL A 25 -8.99 4.42 12.50
CA VAL A 25 -8.86 5.70 11.81
C VAL A 25 -7.57 5.68 11.01
N VAL A 26 -7.68 5.95 9.71
CA VAL A 26 -6.53 6.16 8.82
C VAL A 26 -6.56 7.63 8.41
N ASP A 27 -5.55 8.38 8.87
CA ASP A 27 -5.45 9.80 8.55
C ASP A 27 -4.94 10.05 7.12
N GLN A 28 -4.84 11.32 6.75
CA GLN A 28 -4.41 11.73 5.41
C GLN A 28 -2.93 11.40 5.12
N SER A 29 -2.12 11.19 6.16
CA SER A 29 -0.72 10.76 6.06
C SER A 29 -0.56 9.24 6.02
N GLY A 30 -1.66 8.49 6.12
CA GLY A 30 -1.64 7.03 6.20
C GLY A 30 -1.37 6.49 7.61
N ARG A 31 -1.29 7.34 8.63
CA ARG A 31 -1.14 6.90 10.02
C ARG A 31 -2.41 6.18 10.45
N CYS A 32 -2.24 4.99 10.99
CA CYS A 32 -3.33 4.15 11.46
C CYS A 32 -3.42 4.23 13.00
N THR A 33 -4.62 4.45 13.51
CA THR A 33 -4.91 4.42 14.96
C THR A 33 -6.18 3.65 15.21
N LEU A 34 -6.11 2.63 16.05
CA LEU A 34 -7.26 1.83 16.46
C LEU A 34 -7.76 2.34 17.82
N GLU A 35 -9.01 2.76 17.86
CA GLU A 35 -9.71 3.19 19.06
C GLU A 35 -10.69 2.09 19.49
N LEU A 36 -10.47 1.49 20.65
CA LEU A 36 -11.33 0.43 21.19
C LEU A 36 -12.22 0.95 22.30
N VAL A 37 -13.43 0.43 22.37
CA VAL A 37 -14.33 0.56 23.51
C VAL A 37 -14.23 -0.72 24.34
N GLY A 38 -13.65 -0.61 25.53
CA GLY A 38 -13.23 -1.75 26.36
C GLY A 38 -11.72 -2.00 26.32
N SER A 39 -11.28 -3.20 26.67
CA SER A 39 -9.86 -3.55 26.78
C SER A 39 -9.53 -4.84 26.02
N LEU A 40 -8.48 -4.79 25.19
CA LEU A 40 -7.71 -5.98 24.80
C LEU A 40 -6.49 -6.07 25.72
N ASP A 41 -6.17 -7.27 26.22
CA ASP A 41 -4.98 -7.49 27.04
C ASP A 41 -3.72 -7.60 26.16
N LEU A 42 -3.28 -6.46 25.64
CA LEU A 42 -2.10 -6.37 24.77
C LEU A 42 -0.83 -6.83 25.50
N ARG A 43 -0.77 -6.67 26.82
CA ARG A 43 0.38 -7.10 27.62
C ARG A 43 0.49 -8.62 27.69
N ALA A 44 -0.62 -9.32 27.93
CA ALA A 44 -0.63 -10.78 27.89
C ALA A 44 -0.30 -11.31 26.49
N ALA A 45 -0.83 -10.68 25.45
CA ALA A 45 -0.53 -11.02 24.06
C ALA A 45 0.96 -10.84 23.73
N ALA A 46 1.53 -9.66 24.04
CA ALA A 46 2.94 -9.36 23.82
C ALA A 46 3.86 -10.33 24.57
N ALA A 47 3.50 -10.75 25.78
CA ALA A 47 4.27 -11.74 26.54
C ALA A 47 4.26 -13.15 25.94
N LEU A 48 3.18 -13.52 25.23
CA LEU A 48 3.09 -14.78 24.51
C LEU A 48 3.86 -14.75 23.19
N GLU A 49 3.84 -13.61 22.49
CA GLU A 49 4.56 -13.40 21.24
C GLU A 49 6.08 -13.24 21.45
N HIS A 50 6.49 -12.69 22.60
CA HIS A 50 7.90 -12.42 22.93
C HIS A 50 8.33 -13.06 24.27
N PRO A 51 8.37 -14.41 24.38
CA PRO A 51 8.68 -15.08 25.65
C PRO A 51 10.11 -14.80 26.14
N ASP A 52 11.07 -14.72 25.20
CA ASP A 52 12.51 -14.70 25.46
C ASP A 52 13.18 -13.32 25.28
N ASP A 53 12.44 -12.31 24.83
CA ASP A 53 13.01 -10.98 24.57
C ASP A 53 13.05 -10.13 25.86
N SER A 54 14.22 -10.16 26.52
CA SER A 54 14.51 -9.33 27.70
C SER A 54 14.58 -7.83 27.38
N GLU A 55 14.83 -7.45 26.13
CA GLU A 55 14.91 -6.06 25.68
C GLU A 55 13.51 -5.50 25.39
N ALA A 56 12.61 -6.31 24.81
CA ALA A 56 11.17 -6.03 24.71
C ALA A 56 10.49 -5.91 26.10
N LYS A 57 11.00 -6.62 27.11
CA LYS A 57 10.57 -6.44 28.52
C LYS A 57 11.02 -5.10 29.11
N ALA A 58 12.12 -4.51 28.63
CA ALA A 58 12.71 -3.27 29.15
C ALA A 58 12.18 -2.02 28.45
N ILE A 59 11.91 -2.08 27.15
CA ILE A 59 11.30 -1.01 26.35
C ILE A 59 9.78 -1.13 26.49
N ARG A 60 9.18 -0.48 27.48
CA ARG A 60 7.72 -0.48 27.75
C ARG A 60 6.89 0.05 26.58
N GLN A 61 6.66 -0.78 25.58
CA GLN A 61 5.58 -0.62 24.61
C GLN A 61 4.97 -2.00 24.46
N GLU A 62 3.70 -2.15 24.86
CA GLU A 62 2.90 -3.37 24.71
C GLU A 62 2.68 -3.61 23.20
N ARG A 63 3.73 -4.05 22.52
CA ARG A 63 3.76 -4.28 21.09
C ARG A 63 3.26 -5.68 20.82
N VAL A 64 2.28 -5.77 19.93
CA VAL A 64 1.67 -7.00 19.44
C VAL A 64 1.86 -7.02 17.93
N HIS A 65 2.29 -8.14 17.38
CA HIS A 65 2.56 -8.27 15.96
C HIS A 65 1.31 -8.09 15.12
N SER A 66 0.16 -8.59 15.59
CA SER A 66 -1.10 -8.43 14.87
C SER A 66 -2.35 -8.33 15.75
N ILE A 67 -3.33 -7.57 15.25
CA ILE A 67 -4.71 -7.53 15.77
C ILE A 67 -5.64 -7.80 14.60
N LEU A 68 -6.55 -8.75 14.76
CA LEU A 68 -7.53 -9.10 13.74
C LEU A 68 -8.79 -8.28 13.93
N GLY A 69 -9.49 -7.99 12.85
CA GLY A 69 -10.77 -7.31 12.91
C GLY A 69 -11.71 -7.61 11.77
N GLN A 70 -12.97 -7.25 11.95
CA GLN A 70 -14.01 -7.40 10.96
C GLN A 70 -14.85 -6.14 10.86
N VAL A 71 -14.93 -5.57 9.66
CA VAL A 71 -15.63 -4.33 9.35
C VAL A 71 -16.61 -4.61 8.23
N ARG A 72 -17.92 -4.57 8.52
CA ARG A 72 -18.99 -4.84 7.54
C ARG A 72 -18.79 -6.15 6.75
N GLY A 73 -18.35 -7.20 7.43
CA GLY A 73 -18.07 -8.51 6.81
C GLY A 73 -16.69 -8.63 6.17
N GLN A 74 -15.93 -7.53 6.05
CA GLN A 74 -14.59 -7.53 5.49
C GLN A 74 -13.54 -7.83 6.57
N PRO A 75 -12.68 -8.84 6.41
CA PRO A 75 -11.60 -9.11 7.34
C PRO A 75 -10.50 -8.05 7.20
N ILE A 76 -9.92 -7.64 8.34
CA ILE A 76 -8.80 -6.70 8.42
C ILE A 76 -7.75 -7.28 9.37
N THR A 77 -6.48 -7.20 9.01
CA THR A 77 -5.34 -7.48 9.89
C THR A 77 -4.59 -6.19 10.15
N LEU A 78 -4.45 -5.79 11.40
CA LEU A 78 -3.56 -4.71 11.82
C LEU A 78 -2.19 -5.30 12.13
N LEU A 79 -1.13 -4.64 11.70
CA LEU A 79 0.25 -5.09 11.80
C LEU A 79 1.06 -4.14 12.71
N ASN A 80 1.93 -4.73 13.53
CA ASN A 80 2.82 -4.03 14.46
C ASN A 80 2.05 -2.98 15.28
N CYS A 81 1.16 -3.47 16.12
CA CYS A 81 0.30 -2.66 16.97
C CYS A 81 1.00 -2.38 18.30
N PHE A 82 0.86 -1.19 18.86
CA PHE A 82 1.37 -0.90 20.21
C PHE A 82 0.47 0.10 20.91
N ALA A 83 0.34 -0.04 22.23
CA ALA A 83 -0.41 0.92 23.04
C ALA A 83 0.14 2.34 22.80
N GLY A 84 -0.73 3.28 22.43
CA GLY A 84 -0.33 4.68 22.31
C GLY A 84 0.10 5.21 23.68
N ASN A 85 1.10 6.09 23.71
CA ASN A 85 1.48 6.81 24.93
C ASN A 85 0.28 7.63 25.41
N ALA A 86 -0.50 7.08 26.34
CA ALA A 86 -1.37 7.88 27.17
C ALA A 86 -0.46 8.63 28.13
N ASP A 87 -0.48 9.97 28.09
CA ASP A 87 0.21 10.82 29.06
C ASP A 87 0.03 10.29 30.49
N GLY A 88 1.09 9.68 31.03
CA GLY A 88 1.38 9.47 32.45
C GLY A 88 0.38 8.73 33.35
N VAL A 89 -0.79 8.29 32.90
CA VAL A 89 -1.85 7.78 33.79
C VAL A 89 -2.29 6.36 33.40
N SER A 90 -2.08 5.43 34.33
CA SER A 90 -2.48 4.03 34.32
C SER A 90 -3.72 3.69 33.46
N HIS A 91 -3.57 2.71 32.56
CA HIS A 91 -4.65 2.16 31.71
C HIS A 91 -5.79 1.45 32.47
N ARG A 92 -5.73 1.38 33.81
CA ARG A 92 -6.80 0.77 34.61
C ARG A 92 -8.01 1.70 34.70
N GLY A 93 -9.07 1.38 33.95
CA GLY A 93 -10.39 2.00 34.09
C GLY A 93 -10.78 3.01 33.02
N ARG A 94 -10.01 3.17 31.94
CA ARG A 94 -10.48 3.92 30.76
C ARG A 94 -11.40 3.04 29.93
N SER A 95 -12.57 3.56 29.57
CA SER A 95 -13.50 2.93 28.63
C SER A 95 -12.98 2.93 27.19
N ARG A 96 -11.88 3.64 26.93
CA ARG A 96 -11.28 3.83 25.61
C ARG A 96 -9.77 3.55 25.63
N LEU A 97 -9.33 2.70 24.71
CA LEU A 97 -7.92 2.36 24.48
C LEU A 97 -7.53 2.76 23.06
N ASP A 98 -6.51 3.61 22.92
CA ASP A 98 -5.97 4.03 21.63
C ASP A 98 -4.68 3.26 21.35
N ILE A 99 -4.64 2.58 20.20
CA ILE A 99 -3.56 1.70 19.76
C ILE A 99 -2.97 2.29 18.48
N SER A 100 -1.66 2.52 18.49
CA SER A 100 -0.92 2.90 17.28
C SER A 100 -0.69 1.68 16.42
N VAL A 101 -0.91 1.81 15.12
CA VAL A 101 -0.85 0.71 14.15
C VAL A 101 0.10 1.10 13.03
N GLN A 102 1.06 0.25 12.70
CA GLN A 102 2.01 0.55 11.62
C GLN A 102 1.43 0.26 10.23
N GLY A 103 0.60 -0.78 10.11
CA GLY A 103 -0.01 -1.15 8.84
C GLY A 103 -1.36 -1.83 9.02
N ALA A 104 -2.22 -1.73 8.01
CA ALA A 104 -3.50 -2.43 7.98
C ALA A 104 -3.66 -3.14 6.65
N LEU A 105 -3.83 -4.47 6.69
CA LEU A 105 -4.18 -5.30 5.56
C LEU A 105 -5.69 -5.44 5.51
N VAL A 106 -6.29 -4.96 4.42
CA VAL A 106 -7.73 -4.99 4.21
C VAL A 106 -8.07 -6.14 3.26
N GLY A 107 -8.95 -7.05 3.69
CA GLY A 107 -9.39 -8.20 2.90
C GLY A 107 -8.80 -9.54 3.30
N ALA A 108 -7.99 -9.62 4.35
CA ALA A 108 -7.47 -10.90 4.86
C ALA A 108 -7.22 -10.85 6.38
N HIS A 109 -7.39 -12.02 7.02
CA HIS A 109 -6.79 -12.33 8.32
C HIS A 109 -5.53 -13.13 8.06
N VAL A 110 -4.39 -12.61 8.49
CA VAL A 110 -3.09 -13.28 8.34
C VAL A 110 -2.32 -13.14 9.64
N GLU A 111 -1.55 -14.16 9.98
CA GLU A 111 -0.59 -14.07 11.09
C GLU A 111 0.68 -13.33 10.63
N HIS A 112 1.47 -12.84 11.58
CA HIS A 112 2.62 -11.96 11.30
C HIS A 112 3.68 -12.60 10.38
N ASP A 113 4.03 -13.85 10.68
CA ASP A 113 5.04 -14.63 9.98
C ASP A 113 4.42 -15.63 9.01
N GLU A 114 3.11 -15.52 8.76
CA GLU A 114 2.45 -16.43 7.82
C GLU A 114 2.96 -16.16 6.39
N PRO A 115 3.50 -17.17 5.68
CA PRO A 115 3.86 -17.05 4.27
C PRO A 115 2.60 -17.03 3.39
N ALA A 116 1.81 -15.97 3.53
CA ALA A 116 0.48 -15.84 2.95
C ALA A 116 0.50 -15.23 1.54
N PHE A 117 1.59 -14.57 1.12
CA PHE A 117 1.59 -13.74 -0.08
C PHE A 117 2.59 -14.23 -1.13
N ARG A 118 2.12 -14.45 -2.35
CA ARG A 118 2.94 -14.92 -3.49
C ARG A 118 3.50 -13.78 -4.34
N SER A 119 2.97 -12.57 -4.20
CA SER A 119 3.43 -11.40 -4.95
C SER A 119 2.89 -10.11 -4.36
N ALA A 120 3.51 -8.98 -4.70
CA ALA A 120 3.01 -7.64 -4.43
C ALA A 120 2.90 -6.82 -5.72
N ILE A 121 1.92 -5.94 -5.76
CA ILE A 121 1.76 -4.89 -6.78
C ILE A 121 1.92 -3.55 -6.08
N VAL A 122 3.00 -2.83 -6.40
CA VAL A 122 3.36 -1.57 -5.74
C VAL A 122 3.46 -0.43 -6.75
N GLU A 123 2.87 0.70 -6.40
CA GLU A 123 3.08 1.99 -7.06
C GLU A 123 3.94 2.85 -6.15
N ILE A 124 5.02 3.39 -6.71
CA ILE A 124 5.98 4.25 -6.03
C ILE A 124 6.04 5.59 -6.77
N GLU A 125 6.16 6.67 -6.02
CA GLU A 125 6.32 8.02 -6.60
C GLU A 125 7.53 8.08 -7.54
N ASN A 126 7.41 8.91 -8.59
CA ASN A 126 8.42 9.10 -9.64
C ASN A 126 8.76 7.86 -10.48
N LEU A 127 8.12 6.69 -10.26
CA LEU A 127 8.38 5.47 -11.04
C LEU A 127 8.11 5.66 -12.53
N THR A 128 6.96 6.24 -12.89
CA THR A 128 6.59 6.49 -14.31
C THR A 128 7.62 7.37 -15.02
N ALA A 129 8.08 8.44 -14.35
CA ALA A 129 9.08 9.36 -14.90
C ALA A 129 10.46 8.70 -15.01
N TRP A 130 10.86 7.93 -14.00
CA TRP A 130 12.13 7.18 -14.02
C TRP A 130 12.20 6.15 -15.14
N LEU A 131 11.06 5.54 -15.50
CA LEU A 131 10.95 4.61 -16.63
C LEU A 131 10.91 5.29 -18.00
N GLY A 132 10.97 6.64 -18.07
CA GLY A 132 11.00 7.38 -19.33
C GLY A 132 9.75 7.19 -20.19
N VAL A 133 8.57 7.05 -19.56
CA VAL A 133 7.31 6.86 -20.30
C VAL A 133 7.01 8.03 -21.23
N ASP A 134 7.38 9.25 -20.85
CA ASP A 134 7.14 10.46 -21.63
C ASP A 134 7.86 10.40 -22.99
N ASP A 135 9.06 9.79 -23.04
CA ASP A 135 9.84 9.61 -24.28
C ASP A 135 9.17 8.65 -25.28
N GLN A 136 8.11 7.95 -24.86
CA GLN A 136 7.39 6.96 -25.67
C GLN A 136 6.11 7.51 -26.29
N VAL A 137 5.76 8.76 -26.00
CA VAL A 137 4.63 9.44 -26.61
C VAL A 137 5.12 10.08 -27.92
N HIS A 138 4.65 9.56 -29.05
CA HIS A 138 4.97 10.08 -30.36
C HIS A 138 3.81 10.89 -30.91
N ARG A 139 4.12 12.12 -31.31
CA ARG A 139 3.20 12.99 -32.04
C ARG A 139 3.63 13.07 -33.50
N ARG A 140 2.68 12.91 -34.40
CA ARG A 140 2.87 13.08 -35.84
C ARG A 140 1.77 13.98 -36.38
N SER A 141 2.17 15.07 -37.02
CA SER A 141 1.28 15.90 -37.83
C SER A 141 1.53 15.58 -39.30
N ASP A 142 0.47 15.33 -40.06
CA ASP A 142 0.51 15.30 -41.52
C ASP A 142 -0.75 15.93 -42.15
N ASP A 143 -0.84 15.90 -43.47
CA ASP A 143 -1.94 16.52 -44.23
C ASP A 143 -3.32 15.94 -43.86
N ASN A 144 -3.37 14.76 -43.20
CA ASN A 144 -4.60 14.12 -42.73
C ASN A 144 -4.94 14.44 -41.25
N GLY A 145 -4.10 15.21 -40.55
CA GLY A 145 -4.34 15.66 -39.18
C GLY A 145 -3.22 15.31 -38.19
N GLU A 146 -3.53 15.45 -36.91
CA GLU A 146 -2.63 15.15 -35.80
C GLU A 146 -2.90 13.75 -35.25
N THR A 147 -1.86 12.93 -35.17
CA THR A 147 -1.88 11.60 -34.57
C THR A 147 -0.98 11.56 -33.35
N VAL A 148 -1.51 11.03 -32.25
CA VAL A 148 -0.75 10.71 -31.04
C VAL A 148 -0.73 9.19 -30.89
N ALA A 149 0.47 8.62 -30.74
CA ALA A 149 0.67 7.20 -30.53
C ALA A 149 1.57 6.99 -29.31
N LEU A 150 1.28 5.93 -28.55
CA LEU A 150 2.15 5.48 -27.46
C LEU A 150 2.88 4.22 -27.89
N THR A 151 4.21 4.22 -27.81
CA THR A 151 4.98 3.01 -28.10
C THR A 151 4.72 1.93 -27.06
N ARG A 152 4.53 0.70 -27.54
CA ARG A 152 4.39 -0.44 -26.64
C ARG A 152 5.77 -0.81 -26.07
N LEU A 153 6.16 -0.21 -24.95
CA LEU A 153 7.19 -0.74 -24.06
C LEU A 153 6.90 -2.20 -23.66
N GLU A 154 7.91 -3.04 -23.81
CA GLU A 154 7.95 -4.35 -23.17
C GLU A 154 8.17 -4.17 -21.66
N ASP A 155 7.68 -5.14 -20.89
CA ASP A 155 7.87 -5.13 -19.45
C ASP A 155 9.33 -5.41 -19.11
N LEU A 156 9.97 -4.48 -18.41
CA LEU A 156 11.31 -4.68 -17.88
C LEU A 156 11.25 -5.66 -16.71
N LYS A 157 12.20 -6.58 -16.67
CA LYS A 157 12.34 -7.58 -15.61
C LYS A 157 13.75 -7.55 -15.05
N ALA A 158 13.85 -7.58 -13.72
CA ALA A 158 15.09 -7.76 -12.99
C ALA A 158 14.96 -8.94 -12.00
N GLU A 159 16.07 -9.60 -11.70
CA GLU A 159 16.17 -10.62 -10.68
C GLU A 159 17.21 -10.21 -9.63
N ILE A 160 16.81 -10.16 -8.37
CA ILE A 160 17.65 -9.71 -7.23
C ILE A 160 17.36 -10.65 -6.06
N ASP A 161 18.36 -11.35 -5.55
CA ASP A 161 18.24 -12.27 -4.41
C ASP A 161 17.07 -13.28 -4.53
N GLY A 162 16.84 -13.77 -5.76
CA GLY A 162 15.75 -14.70 -6.09
C GLY A 162 14.38 -14.04 -6.27
N TRP A 163 14.24 -12.74 -6.01
CA TRP A 163 13.05 -11.98 -6.33
C TRP A 163 13.02 -11.61 -7.80
N THR A 164 11.88 -11.88 -8.45
CA THR A 164 11.56 -11.30 -9.76
C THR A 164 10.82 -9.98 -9.57
N ILE A 165 11.38 -8.91 -10.10
CA ILE A 165 10.78 -7.58 -10.13
C ILE A 165 10.42 -7.27 -11.58
N THR A 166 9.14 -7.01 -11.86
CA THR A 166 8.67 -6.70 -13.21
C THR A 166 7.98 -5.35 -13.23
N THR A 167 8.41 -4.45 -14.10
CA THR A 167 7.65 -3.22 -14.38
C THR A 167 6.42 -3.58 -15.18
N ARG A 168 5.28 -2.99 -14.83
CA ARG A 168 4.06 -3.04 -15.62
C ARG A 168 3.51 -1.63 -15.73
N ARG A 169 2.61 -1.45 -16.67
CA ARG A 169 1.88 -0.20 -16.82
C ARG A 169 0.40 -0.47 -17.06
N THR A 170 -0.40 0.51 -16.68
CA THR A 170 -1.73 0.64 -17.26
C THR A 170 -1.81 1.93 -18.03
N VAL A 171 -2.27 1.82 -19.26
CA VAL A 171 -2.59 2.91 -20.16
C VAL A 171 -4.11 2.97 -20.28
N GLN A 172 -4.73 4.10 -19.91
CA GLN A 172 -6.13 4.32 -20.29
C GLN A 172 -6.21 4.80 -21.75
N PRO A 173 -7.33 4.51 -22.45
CA PRO A 173 -7.56 5.04 -23.78
C PRO A 173 -7.37 6.55 -23.82
N PHE A 174 -6.84 7.05 -24.94
CA PHE A 174 -6.76 8.49 -25.18
C PHE A 174 -8.15 9.10 -25.16
N SER A 175 -8.29 10.23 -24.48
CA SER A 175 -9.44 11.12 -24.60
C SER A 175 -9.02 12.35 -25.41
N SER A 176 -9.93 12.84 -26.26
CA SER A 176 -9.71 14.03 -27.06
C SER A 176 -10.79 15.06 -26.77
N HIS A 177 -10.40 16.30 -26.53
CA HIS A 177 -11.32 17.39 -26.29
C HIS A 177 -11.02 18.55 -27.25
N LEU A 178 -12.08 19.05 -27.90
CA LEU A 178 -12.00 20.14 -28.86
C LEU A 178 -12.65 21.39 -28.24
N GLU A 179 -11.87 22.44 -28.03
CA GLU A 179 -12.37 23.75 -27.60
C GLU A 179 -11.94 24.83 -28.56
N HIS A 180 -12.91 25.53 -29.16
CA HIS A 180 -12.65 26.55 -30.18
C HIS A 180 -11.73 26.02 -31.31
N ALA A 181 -10.54 26.62 -31.47
CA ALA A 181 -9.49 26.25 -32.42
C ALA A 181 -8.39 25.41 -31.75
N LYS A 182 -8.77 24.51 -30.85
CA LYS A 182 -7.82 23.77 -30.03
C LYS A 182 -8.26 22.33 -29.89
N ALA A 183 -7.39 21.41 -30.31
CA ALA A 183 -7.52 20.00 -30.02
C ALA A 183 -6.54 19.63 -28.91
N SER A 184 -7.05 19.03 -27.84
CA SER A 184 -6.27 18.45 -26.75
C SER A 184 -6.47 16.94 -26.76
N VAL A 185 -5.39 16.20 -26.52
CA VAL A 185 -5.41 14.74 -26.41
C VAL A 185 -4.69 14.40 -25.11
N SER A 186 -5.34 13.64 -24.25
CA SER A 186 -4.81 13.23 -22.96
C SER A 186 -4.97 11.73 -22.76
N SER A 187 -4.04 11.13 -22.02
CA SER A 187 -4.10 9.72 -21.62
C SER A 187 -3.50 9.55 -20.24
N HIS A 188 -3.79 8.40 -19.64
CA HIS A 188 -3.49 8.09 -18.27
C HIS A 188 -2.54 6.91 -18.23
N ILE A 189 -1.30 7.13 -17.82
CA ILE A 189 -0.29 6.10 -17.74
C ILE A 189 0.22 6.03 -16.30
N ALA A 190 -0.09 4.93 -15.60
CA ALA A 190 0.62 4.59 -14.37
C ALA A 190 1.54 3.41 -14.59
N CYS A 191 2.74 3.52 -14.08
CA CYS A 191 3.64 2.39 -13.90
C CYS A 191 3.53 1.84 -12.48
N TYR A 192 3.67 0.54 -12.36
CA TYR A 192 3.74 -0.17 -11.09
C TYR A 192 4.73 -1.32 -11.19
N LEU A 193 5.27 -1.75 -10.06
CA LEU A 193 6.13 -2.92 -9.97
C LEU A 193 5.32 -4.11 -9.49
N VAL A 194 5.61 -5.27 -10.07
CA VAL A 194 5.14 -6.56 -9.58
C VAL A 194 6.33 -7.31 -9.00
N LEU A 195 6.31 -7.48 -7.68
CA LEU A 195 7.35 -8.18 -6.92
C LEU A 195 6.91 -9.63 -6.73
N ARG A 196 7.77 -10.59 -7.08
CA ARG A 196 7.53 -12.03 -6.93
C ARG A 196 8.73 -12.69 -6.23
N PRO A 197 8.57 -13.13 -4.97
CA PRO A 197 9.58 -13.98 -4.32
C PRO A 197 9.58 -15.39 -4.94
N PRO A 198 10.62 -16.20 -4.67
CA PRO A 198 10.69 -17.59 -5.15
C PRO A 198 9.63 -18.50 -4.52
N GLU A 199 9.21 -18.20 -3.29
CA GLU A 199 8.17 -18.90 -2.53
C GLU A 199 7.29 -17.86 -1.81
N PRO A 200 6.04 -18.18 -1.43
CA PRO A 200 5.20 -17.27 -0.66
C PRO A 200 5.89 -16.75 0.60
N ARG A 201 5.74 -15.45 0.87
CA ARG A 201 6.39 -14.75 1.98
C ARG A 201 5.39 -14.02 2.89
N PRO A 202 5.78 -13.73 4.14
CA PRO A 202 5.07 -12.81 5.01
C PRO A 202 4.97 -11.40 4.43
N ALA A 203 4.02 -10.61 4.91
CA ALA A 203 3.82 -9.24 4.43
C ALA A 203 5.05 -8.34 4.65
N HIS A 204 5.79 -8.55 5.75
CA HIS A 204 6.93 -7.71 6.11
C HIS A 204 8.11 -7.88 5.14
N ASP A 205 8.31 -9.06 4.55
CA ASP A 205 9.36 -9.30 3.54
C ASP A 205 9.18 -8.40 2.31
N PHE A 206 7.94 -8.20 1.84
CA PHE A 206 7.66 -7.30 0.73
C PHE A 206 7.94 -5.84 1.09
N HIS A 207 7.67 -5.43 2.32
CA HIS A 207 7.92 -4.06 2.77
C HIS A 207 9.40 -3.71 2.71
N SER A 208 10.28 -4.63 3.13
CA SER A 208 11.73 -4.44 3.05
C SER A 208 12.20 -4.19 1.62
N VAL A 209 11.77 -5.03 0.66
CA VAL A 209 12.12 -4.85 -0.77
C VAL A 209 11.56 -3.54 -1.32
N ILE A 210 10.35 -3.15 -0.92
CA ILE A 210 9.74 -1.88 -1.37
C ILE A 210 10.54 -0.67 -0.86
N LEU A 211 11.03 -0.71 0.39
CA LEU A 211 11.88 0.36 0.93
C LEU A 211 13.17 0.50 0.14
N GLU A 212 13.84 -0.60 -0.19
CA GLU A 212 15.06 -0.56 -1.02
C GLU A 212 14.79 0.04 -2.42
N LEU A 213 13.65 -0.29 -3.02
CA LEU A 213 13.23 0.28 -4.30
C LEU A 213 12.88 1.77 -4.19
N MET A 214 12.26 2.20 -3.09
CA MET A 214 12.00 3.61 -2.80
C MET A 214 13.29 4.40 -2.63
N ASP A 215 14.29 3.84 -1.95
CA ASP A 215 15.60 4.46 -1.77
C ASP A 215 16.32 4.57 -3.12
N LEU A 216 16.31 3.51 -3.93
CA LEU A 216 16.86 3.52 -5.29
C LEU A 216 16.21 4.61 -6.16
N LEU A 217 14.88 4.68 -6.16
CA LEU A 217 14.14 5.69 -6.93
C LEU A 217 14.41 7.10 -6.41
N THR A 218 14.55 7.26 -5.09
CA THR A 218 14.90 8.54 -4.47
C THR A 218 16.27 9.02 -4.96
N LEU A 219 17.26 8.12 -4.98
CA LEU A 219 18.60 8.40 -5.49
C LEU A 219 18.60 8.68 -6.99
N ALA A 220 17.89 7.87 -7.77
CA ALA A 220 17.88 7.99 -9.23
C ALA A 220 17.11 9.22 -9.74
N SER A 221 16.03 9.60 -9.07
CA SER A 221 15.21 10.76 -9.45
C SER A 221 15.66 12.07 -8.80
N GLY A 222 16.49 12.01 -7.76
CA GLY A 222 16.91 13.18 -6.96
C GLY A 222 15.77 13.80 -6.15
N ARG A 223 14.67 13.07 -5.92
CA ARG A 223 13.48 13.53 -5.20
C ARG A 223 13.04 12.45 -4.20
N PRO A 224 12.51 12.79 -3.02
CA PRO A 224 11.92 11.80 -2.13
C PRO A 224 10.85 10.98 -2.85
N CYS A 225 10.90 9.66 -2.72
CA CYS A 225 9.91 8.75 -3.27
C CYS A 225 9.17 8.02 -2.14
N GLY A 226 7.84 8.17 -2.11
CA GLY A 226 6.92 7.45 -1.25
C GLY A 226 6.23 6.27 -1.94
N GLN A 227 5.77 5.30 -1.16
CA GLN A 227 4.80 4.29 -1.61
C GLN A 227 3.43 4.94 -1.79
N ILE A 228 2.87 4.91 -3.01
CA ILE A 228 1.53 5.42 -3.30
C ILE A 228 0.48 4.35 -2.96
N LYS A 229 0.72 3.11 -3.37
CA LYS A 229 -0.26 2.02 -3.25
C LYS A 229 0.42 0.66 -3.22
N LEU A 230 0.00 -0.19 -2.28
CA LEU A 230 0.42 -1.58 -2.17
C LEU A 230 -0.80 -2.52 -2.24
N THR A 231 -0.69 -3.58 -3.03
CA THR A 231 -1.62 -4.71 -2.97
C THR A 231 -0.80 -5.99 -2.85
N LEU A 232 -1.01 -6.73 -1.77
CA LEU A 232 -0.45 -8.06 -1.61
C LEU A 232 -1.40 -9.10 -2.20
N ILE A 233 -0.87 -10.07 -2.92
CA ILE A 233 -1.64 -11.14 -3.56
C ILE A 233 -1.49 -12.39 -2.73
N HIS A 234 -2.60 -12.83 -2.12
CA HIS A 234 -2.64 -14.05 -1.34
C HIS A 234 -2.22 -15.26 -2.17
N ARG A 235 -1.53 -16.22 -1.57
CA ARG A 235 -1.02 -17.43 -2.23
C ARG A 235 -2.14 -18.25 -2.90
N ASP A 236 -3.32 -18.24 -2.30
CA ASP A 236 -4.51 -18.97 -2.79
C ASP A 236 -5.29 -18.19 -3.85
N ASN A 237 -5.03 -16.89 -4.02
CA ASN A 237 -5.72 -16.11 -5.05
C ASN A 237 -5.09 -16.41 -6.41
N GLN A 238 -5.87 -16.96 -7.35
CA GLN A 238 -5.34 -17.35 -8.66
C GLN A 238 -5.23 -16.19 -9.66
N VAL A 239 -5.91 -15.06 -9.44
CA VAL A 239 -6.00 -13.94 -10.39
C VAL A 239 -5.18 -12.74 -9.95
N LEU A 240 -4.37 -12.18 -10.84
CA LEU A 240 -3.72 -10.88 -10.65
C LEU A 240 -4.71 -9.77 -11.05
N PRO A 241 -5.03 -8.81 -10.16
CA PRO A 241 -5.93 -7.72 -10.52
C PRO A 241 -5.27 -6.76 -11.51
N GLU A 242 -5.93 -6.48 -12.63
CA GLU A 242 -5.55 -5.42 -13.57
C GLU A 242 -5.80 -4.04 -12.91
N ARG A 243 -4.81 -3.13 -12.91
CA ARG A 243 -4.95 -1.75 -12.38
C ARG A 243 -5.28 -0.74 -13.49
N HIS A 244 -5.73 0.48 -13.17
CA HIS A 244 -6.00 1.60 -14.09
C HIS A 244 -5.15 2.84 -13.67
N GLY A 245 -4.64 3.66 -14.62
CA GLY A 245 -3.41 4.51 -14.57
C GLY A 245 -3.33 5.81 -13.70
N SER A 246 -2.55 6.85 -14.11
CA SER A 246 -2.37 8.25 -13.59
C SER A 246 -2.17 9.30 -14.73
N ASN A 247 -2.60 10.60 -14.60
CA ASN A 247 -2.85 11.55 -15.73
C ASN A 247 -1.59 12.11 -16.43
N VAL A 248 -1.64 12.21 -17.78
CA VAL A 248 -0.75 13.03 -18.62
C VAL A 248 -1.59 13.83 -19.63
N GLU A 249 -1.40 15.15 -19.68
CA GLU A 249 -2.17 16.07 -20.51
C GLU A 249 -1.26 16.79 -21.53
N PHE A 250 -1.66 16.79 -22.81
CA PHE A 250 -0.95 17.51 -23.87
C PHE A 250 -1.91 18.46 -24.63
N GLU A 251 -1.51 19.72 -24.74
CA GLU A 251 -2.20 20.78 -25.48
C GLU A 251 -1.55 21.03 -26.85
N THR A 252 -2.34 21.11 -27.92
CA THR A 252 -1.92 21.70 -29.20
C THR A 252 -2.86 22.84 -29.58
N ARG A 253 -2.32 23.92 -30.16
CA ARG A 253 -3.08 25.06 -30.68
C ARG A 253 -3.24 24.87 -32.19
N VAL A 254 -4.46 24.89 -32.70
CA VAL A 254 -4.72 24.78 -34.14
C VAL A 254 -4.81 26.22 -34.66
N ASP A 255 -3.85 26.64 -35.47
CA ASP A 255 -3.95 27.93 -36.14
C ASP A 255 -4.95 27.84 -37.30
N PRO A 256 -5.78 28.89 -37.52
CA PRO A 256 -6.89 28.88 -38.48
C PRO A 256 -6.45 28.93 -39.94
#